data_AF-A0A9J6D5K7-F1
#
_entry.id   AF-A0A9J6D5K7-F1
#
_cell.length_a   1.000
_cell.length_b   1.000
_cell.length_c   1.000
_cell.angle_alpha   90.00
_cell.angle_beta   90.00
_cell.angle_gamma   90.00
#
_symmetry.space_group_name_H-M   'P 1'
#
loop_
_entity.id
_entity.type
_entity.pdbx_description
1 polymer ?
#
loop_
_entity_poly.entity_id
_entity_poly.type
_entity_poly.pdbx_seq_one_letter_code
_entity_poly.pdbx_strand_id
1 'polypeptide(L)'
;MSGCCCAPNCRSNNANGPRARVYRFPVDPAQNAAWTKAVRWENFTPTKYTVVREHHFLESDFVDSASYTDSMTGKLSRQETSARESPEEKRARLDAEALQEAVRLPEQSHEADEKKNVIATFEDLFTAVGDLSLTDFWTKLVTQKQVLLLNFSDQGAPVVHRAVTVATDLYLAVYVDEMRLQNLGFSVLSTTISDLRVLHKVLCDAEDVTKDSTNNELQLEILLKRVVALLEQLSS
;
A
#
# COMPACT_ATOMS: atom_id res chain seq x y z
N MET A 1 -40.06 -36.65 1.96
CA MET A 1 -41.15 -37.59 1.67
C MET A 1 -40.87 -38.21 0.31
N SER A 2 -40.63 -39.52 0.26
CA SER A 2 -40.32 -40.23 -0.99
C SER A 2 -41.54 -40.21 -1.91
N GLY A 3 -41.38 -39.63 -3.11
CA GLY A 3 -42.47 -39.50 -4.08
C GLY A 3 -42.95 -40.87 -4.55
N CYS A 4 -44.26 -41.09 -4.48
CA CYS A 4 -44.91 -42.22 -5.13
C CYS A 4 -44.72 -42.10 -6.65
N CYS A 5 -44.40 -43.20 -7.33
CA CYS A 5 -44.33 -43.21 -8.80
C CYS A 5 -45.72 -42.92 -9.37
N CYS A 6 -45.83 -42.08 -10.42
CA CYS A 6 -47.11 -41.77 -11.05
C CYS A 6 -47.59 -42.85 -12.04
N ALA A 7 -46.78 -43.85 -12.36
CA ALA A 7 -47.15 -44.90 -13.30
C ALA A 7 -48.21 -45.85 -12.71
N PRO A 8 -49.30 -46.16 -13.45
CA PRO A 8 -50.35 -47.04 -12.96
C PRO A 8 -49.78 -48.43 -12.62
N ASN A 9 -50.27 -49.02 -11.52
CA ASN A 9 -49.84 -50.33 -11.01
C ASN A 9 -48.36 -50.44 -10.61
N CYS A 10 -47.64 -49.31 -10.47
CA CYS A 10 -46.26 -49.34 -10.00
C CYS A 10 -46.19 -49.72 -8.50
N ARG A 11 -45.87 -50.99 -8.21
CA ARG A 11 -45.78 -51.54 -6.85
C ARG A 11 -44.49 -51.19 -6.11
N SER A 12 -43.63 -50.37 -6.71
CA SER A 12 -42.38 -49.93 -6.08
C SER A 12 -42.58 -48.96 -4.90
N ASN A 13 -43.83 -48.72 -4.50
CA ASN A 13 -44.27 -47.78 -3.46
C ASN A 13 -43.99 -48.20 -2.00
N ASN A 14 -43.12 -49.18 -1.75
CA ASN A 14 -42.83 -49.66 -0.41
C ASN A 14 -41.62 -48.94 0.19
N ALA A 15 -41.74 -48.48 1.44
CA ALA A 15 -40.64 -47.89 2.21
C ALA A 15 -39.39 -48.80 2.33
N ASN A 16 -39.57 -50.11 2.10
CA ASN A 16 -38.55 -51.15 2.22
C ASN A 16 -38.13 -51.79 0.86
N GLY A 17 -38.49 -51.19 -0.28
CA GLY A 17 -38.06 -51.68 -1.60
C GLY A 17 -36.64 -51.20 -1.98
N PRO A 18 -36.00 -51.84 -2.98
CA PRO A 18 -34.73 -51.35 -3.54
C PRO A 18 -34.88 -49.87 -3.95
N ARG A 19 -33.90 -49.04 -3.57
CA ARG A 19 -33.86 -47.61 -3.91
C ARG A 19 -33.61 -47.43 -5.41
N ALA A 20 -34.68 -47.50 -6.20
CA ALA A 20 -34.63 -47.20 -7.62
C ALA A 20 -34.46 -45.69 -7.86
N ARG A 21 -33.71 -45.31 -8.90
CA ARG A 21 -33.60 -43.90 -9.31
C ARG A 21 -34.97 -43.37 -9.73
N VAL A 22 -35.21 -42.10 -9.43
CA VAL A 22 -36.45 -41.39 -9.74
C VAL A 22 -36.16 -40.23 -10.69
N TYR A 23 -36.99 -40.08 -11.71
CA TYR A 23 -36.89 -39.05 -12.73
C TYR A 23 -38.13 -38.19 -12.69
N ARG A 24 -37.93 -36.87 -12.83
CA ARG A 24 -39.03 -35.91 -12.95
C ARG A 24 -39.38 -35.73 -14.41
N PHE A 25 -40.60 -35.25 -14.66
CA PHE A 25 -41.02 -34.91 -16.01
C PHE A 25 -40.09 -33.83 -16.60
N PRO A 26 -39.67 -33.99 -17.88
CA PRO A 26 -38.82 -33.02 -18.56
C PRO A 26 -39.43 -31.61 -18.62
N VAL A 27 -38.56 -30.60 -18.68
CA VAL A 27 -38.96 -29.22 -18.98
C VAL A 27 -39.31 -29.07 -20.46
N ASP A 28 -38.68 -29.86 -21.33
CA ASP A 28 -38.95 -29.85 -22.76
C ASP A 28 -40.42 -30.25 -23.05
N PRO A 29 -41.22 -29.37 -23.70
CA PRO A 29 -42.64 -29.62 -23.93
C PRO A 29 -42.92 -30.88 -24.75
N ALA A 30 -42.08 -31.20 -25.73
CA ALA A 30 -42.29 -32.35 -26.60
C ALA A 30 -42.05 -33.68 -25.86
N GLN A 31 -40.93 -33.77 -25.13
CA GLN A 31 -40.63 -34.94 -24.31
C GLN A 31 -41.62 -35.11 -23.15
N ASN A 32 -42.05 -34.00 -22.52
CA ASN A 32 -43.06 -34.01 -21.47
C ASN A 32 -44.42 -34.53 -21.99
N ALA A 33 -44.85 -34.06 -23.17
CA ALA A 33 -46.07 -34.57 -23.81
C ALA A 33 -45.98 -36.06 -24.14
N ALA A 34 -44.83 -36.54 -24.61
CA ALA A 34 -44.60 -37.95 -24.89
C ALA A 34 -44.69 -38.81 -23.61
N TRP A 35 -44.09 -38.37 -22.51
CA TRP A 35 -44.17 -39.05 -21.22
C TRP A 35 -45.60 -39.03 -20.66
N THR A 36 -46.30 -37.89 -20.75
CA THR A 36 -47.68 -37.74 -20.28
C THR A 36 -48.62 -38.70 -21.04
N LYS A 37 -48.43 -38.83 -22.35
CA LYS A 37 -49.15 -39.80 -23.19
C LYS A 37 -48.84 -41.25 -22.80
N ALA A 38 -47.60 -41.55 -22.43
CA ALA A 38 -47.16 -42.90 -22.05
C ALA A 38 -47.73 -43.38 -20.71
N VAL A 39 -48.04 -42.49 -19.78
CA VAL A 39 -48.64 -42.83 -18.47
C VAL A 39 -50.07 -43.35 -18.60
N ARG A 40 -50.77 -43.05 -19.71
CA ARG A 40 -52.13 -43.54 -20.03
C ARG A 40 -53.17 -43.29 -18.93
N TRP A 41 -53.09 -42.15 -18.24
CA TRP A 41 -54.07 -41.72 -17.24
C TRP A 41 -54.90 -40.56 -17.80
N GLU A 42 -56.23 -40.68 -17.76
CA GLU A 42 -57.17 -39.62 -18.14
C GLU A 42 -56.97 -38.35 -17.29
N ASN A 43 -56.94 -37.18 -17.95
CA ASN A 43 -56.78 -35.85 -17.33
C ASN A 43 -55.53 -35.67 -16.46
N PHE A 44 -54.48 -36.46 -16.68
CA PHE A 44 -53.25 -36.35 -15.92
C PHE A 44 -52.41 -35.13 -16.32
N THR A 45 -52.11 -34.27 -15.35
CA THR A 45 -51.21 -33.12 -15.52
C THR A 45 -50.01 -33.28 -14.60
N PRO A 46 -48.80 -33.50 -15.12
CA PRO A 46 -47.61 -33.67 -14.29
C PRO A 46 -47.28 -32.37 -13.53
N THR A 47 -47.02 -32.50 -12.24
CA THR A 47 -46.54 -31.39 -11.38
C THR A 47 -45.03 -31.53 -11.13
N LYS A 48 -44.41 -30.50 -10.55
CA LYS A 48 -42.98 -30.51 -10.18
C LYS A 48 -42.58 -31.62 -9.19
N TYR A 49 -43.55 -32.27 -8.54
CA TYR A 49 -43.36 -33.37 -7.60
C TYR A 49 -43.68 -34.74 -8.21
N THR A 50 -44.16 -34.76 -9.45
CA THR A 50 -44.52 -35.98 -10.17
C THR A 50 -43.25 -36.67 -10.65
N VAL A 51 -43.10 -37.95 -10.30
CA VAL A 51 -41.90 -38.75 -10.58
C VAL A 51 -42.25 -40.09 -11.22
N VAL A 52 -41.35 -40.55 -12.08
CA VAL A 52 -41.34 -41.88 -12.71
C VAL A 52 -40.04 -42.58 -12.30
N ARG A 53 -40.07 -43.88 -12.04
CA ARG A 53 -38.87 -44.64 -11.65
C ARG A 53 -38.13 -45.22 -12.85
N GLU A 54 -36.86 -45.52 -12.66
CA GLU A 54 -35.95 -45.99 -13.72
C GLU A 54 -36.43 -47.24 -14.48
N HIS A 55 -37.14 -48.16 -13.83
CA HIS A 55 -37.63 -49.40 -14.45
C HIS A 55 -38.74 -49.21 -15.49
N HIS A 56 -39.28 -47.99 -15.62
CA HIS A 56 -40.22 -47.66 -16.70
C HIS A 56 -39.52 -47.20 -17.99
N PHE A 57 -38.20 -47.05 -17.94
CA PHE A 57 -37.37 -46.71 -19.08
C PHE A 57 -36.62 -47.95 -19.53
N LEU A 58 -36.44 -48.07 -20.84
CA LEU A 58 -35.51 -49.01 -21.42
C LEU A 58 -34.09 -48.48 -21.20
N GLU A 59 -33.11 -49.39 -21.16
CA GLU A 59 -31.71 -48.99 -21.07
C GLU A 59 -31.29 -48.08 -22.25
N SER A 60 -31.92 -48.29 -23.42
CA SER A 60 -31.77 -47.45 -24.61
C SER A 60 -32.34 -46.04 -24.50
N ASP A 61 -33.22 -45.79 -23.54
CA ASP A 61 -33.79 -44.45 -23.29
C ASP A 61 -32.80 -43.56 -22.52
N PHE A 62 -31.78 -44.18 -21.89
CA PHE A 62 -30.70 -43.47 -21.26
C PHE A 62 -29.59 -43.22 -22.27
N VAL A 63 -29.34 -41.95 -22.55
CA VAL A 63 -28.15 -41.54 -23.30
C VAL A 63 -27.00 -41.48 -22.32
N ASP A 64 -26.07 -42.43 -22.40
CA ASP A 64 -24.77 -42.27 -21.76
C ASP A 64 -24.11 -41.01 -22.35
N SER A 65 -23.68 -40.10 -21.48
CA SER A 65 -23.02 -38.85 -21.89
C SER A 65 -21.72 -39.05 -22.67
N ALA A 66 -21.34 -40.29 -22.94
CA ALA A 66 -20.18 -40.68 -23.75
C ALA A 66 -20.50 -40.91 -25.24
N SER A 67 -21.77 -41.01 -25.67
CA SER A 67 -22.09 -41.37 -27.06
C SER A 67 -23.28 -40.63 -27.65
N TYR A 68 -23.29 -39.30 -27.56
CA TYR A 68 -24.06 -38.49 -28.50
C TYR A 68 -23.22 -38.26 -29.77
N THR A 69 -23.44 -39.06 -30.80
CA THR A 69 -22.85 -38.86 -32.12
C THR A 69 -23.82 -38.04 -32.99
N ASP A 70 -23.49 -36.77 -33.23
CA ASP A 70 -24.10 -36.00 -34.30
C ASP A 70 -23.69 -36.62 -35.64
N SER A 71 -24.67 -37.17 -36.37
CA SER A 71 -24.44 -37.90 -37.63
C SER A 71 -24.01 -37.01 -38.80
N MET A 72 -23.87 -35.69 -38.62
CA MET A 72 -23.44 -34.76 -39.67
C MET A 72 -22.00 -34.27 -39.54
N THR A 73 -21.40 -34.29 -38.34
CA THR A 73 -20.03 -33.77 -38.17
C THR A 73 -19.27 -34.62 -37.17
N GLY A 74 -18.49 -35.58 -37.66
CA GLY A 74 -17.64 -36.46 -36.85
C GLY A 74 -16.48 -35.75 -36.14
N LYS A 75 -16.73 -34.66 -35.42
CA LYS A 75 -15.76 -33.91 -34.62
C LYS A 75 -16.25 -33.78 -33.17
N LEU A 76 -15.45 -34.33 -32.26
CA LEU A 76 -15.49 -34.06 -30.83
C LEU A 76 -15.17 -32.57 -30.60
N SER A 77 -16.18 -31.73 -30.44
CA SER A 77 -15.99 -30.38 -29.92
C SER A 77 -16.09 -30.42 -28.40
N ARG A 78 -14.96 -30.70 -27.75
CA ARG A 78 -14.79 -30.33 -26.35
C ARG A 78 -14.77 -28.80 -26.32
N GLN A 79 -15.92 -28.17 -26.06
CA GLN A 79 -15.88 -26.81 -25.55
C GLN A 79 -15.20 -26.87 -24.18
N GLU A 80 -13.89 -26.63 -24.18
CA GLU A 80 -13.17 -26.26 -22.98
C GLU A 80 -13.80 -24.96 -22.47
N THR A 81 -14.78 -25.11 -21.58
CA THR A 81 -15.22 -24.02 -20.72
C THR A 81 -13.97 -23.55 -19.98
N SER A 82 -13.66 -22.26 -20.09
CA SER A 82 -12.55 -21.57 -19.42
C SER A 82 -12.16 -22.27 -18.12
N ALA A 83 -10.92 -22.75 -18.06
CA ALA A 83 -10.37 -23.42 -16.89
C ALA A 83 -10.67 -22.57 -15.65
N ARG A 84 -11.42 -23.14 -14.70
CA ARG A 84 -11.63 -22.49 -13.41
C ARG A 84 -10.26 -22.37 -12.76
N GLU A 85 -9.88 -21.13 -12.43
CA GLU A 85 -8.68 -20.85 -11.64
C GLU A 85 -8.68 -21.77 -10.41
N SER A 86 -7.60 -22.52 -10.25
CA SER A 86 -7.43 -23.39 -9.10
C SER A 86 -7.34 -22.54 -7.81
N PRO A 87 -7.73 -23.08 -6.65
CA PRO A 87 -7.58 -22.36 -5.38
C PRO A 87 -6.15 -21.88 -5.10
N GLU A 88 -5.15 -22.58 -5.64
CA GLU A 88 -3.73 -22.23 -5.50
C GLU A 88 -3.35 -21.03 -6.38
N GLU A 89 -3.77 -21.01 -7.65
CA GLU A 89 -3.57 -19.85 -8.54
C GLU A 89 -4.25 -18.59 -7.99
N LYS A 90 -5.46 -18.74 -7.42
CA LYS A 90 -6.15 -17.62 -6.78
C LYS A 90 -5.39 -17.09 -5.56
N ARG A 91 -4.84 -17.98 -4.71
CA ARG A 91 -4.01 -17.57 -3.57
C ARG A 91 -2.72 -16.92 -4.04
N ALA A 92 -2.03 -17.51 -5.01
CA ALA A 92 -0.80 -16.96 -5.56
C ALA A 92 -1.00 -15.56 -6.17
N ARG A 93 -2.13 -15.31 -6.85
CA ARG A 93 -2.48 -13.96 -7.34
C ARG A 93 -2.67 -12.97 -6.20
N LEU A 94 -3.43 -13.34 -5.17
CA LEU A 94 -3.67 -12.47 -4.01
C LEU A 94 -2.39 -12.20 -3.22
N ASP A 95 -1.54 -13.20 -3.03
CA ASP A 95 -0.26 -13.06 -2.35
C ASP A 95 0.71 -12.19 -3.17
N ALA A 96 0.74 -12.35 -4.50
CA ALA A 96 1.54 -11.51 -5.39
C ALA A 96 1.05 -10.05 -5.39
N GLU A 97 -0.26 -9.83 -5.41
CA GLU A 97 -0.87 -8.50 -5.33
C GLU A 97 -0.59 -7.85 -3.96
N ALA A 98 -0.74 -8.60 -2.87
CA ALA A 98 -0.43 -8.14 -1.52
C ALA A 98 1.06 -7.81 -1.36
N LEU A 99 1.96 -8.63 -1.92
CA LEU A 99 3.40 -8.38 -1.92
C LEU A 99 3.75 -7.13 -2.75
N GLN A 100 3.14 -6.97 -3.92
CA GLN A 100 3.34 -5.79 -4.76
C GLN A 100 2.86 -4.52 -4.05
N GLU A 101 1.72 -4.56 -3.36
CA GLU A 101 1.22 -3.44 -2.57
C GLU A 101 2.15 -3.10 -1.40
N ALA A 102 2.65 -4.13 -0.70
CA ALA A 102 3.57 -3.97 0.42
C ALA A 102 4.92 -3.39 0.03
N VAL A 103 5.39 -3.60 -1.22
CA VAL A 103 6.60 -2.95 -1.74
C VAL A 103 6.32 -1.52 -2.21
N ARG A 104 5.19 -1.32 -2.90
CA ARG A 104 4.83 -0.03 -3.49
C ARG A 104 4.60 1.06 -2.43
N LEU A 105 3.92 0.73 -1.33
CA LEU A 105 3.57 1.70 -0.30
C LEU A 105 4.83 2.34 0.36
N PRO A 106 5.83 1.56 0.81
CA PRO A 106 7.09 2.10 1.29
C PRO A 106 7.83 2.93 0.24
N GLU A 107 7.95 2.45 -1.00
CA GLU A 107 8.65 3.18 -2.07
C GLU A 107 8.02 4.56 -2.32
N GLN A 108 6.69 4.61 -2.44
CA GLN A 108 5.99 5.88 -2.64
C GLN A 108 6.10 6.81 -1.44
N SER A 109 6.03 6.28 -0.21
CA SER A 109 6.20 7.08 1.00
C SER A 109 7.62 7.64 1.11
N HIS A 110 8.63 6.81 0.85
CA HIS A 110 10.03 7.19 0.88
C HIS A 110 10.34 8.23 -0.22
N GLU A 111 9.87 8.03 -1.44
CA GLU A 111 10.03 9.01 -2.52
C GLU A 111 9.34 10.35 -2.20
N ALA A 112 8.15 10.31 -1.61
CA ALA A 112 7.43 11.52 -1.22
C ALA A 112 8.19 12.31 -0.15
N ASP A 113 8.82 11.62 0.80
CA ASP A 113 9.60 12.24 1.86
C ASP A 113 10.97 12.73 1.37
N GLU A 114 11.66 12.00 0.50
CA GLU A 114 12.88 12.47 -0.16
C GLU A 114 12.61 13.73 -1.00
N LYS A 115 11.50 13.76 -1.77
CA LYS A 115 11.10 14.95 -2.55
C LYS A 115 10.80 16.17 -1.68
N LYS A 116 10.27 15.98 -0.47
CA LYS A 116 10.03 17.09 0.48
C LYS A 116 11.31 17.60 1.14
N ASN A 117 12.31 16.73 1.29
CA ASN A 117 13.56 17.09 1.96
C ASN A 117 14.58 17.74 1.02
N VAL A 118 14.48 17.51 -0.29
CA VAL A 118 15.36 18.14 -1.29
C VAL A 118 15.03 19.61 -1.44
N ILE A 119 16.04 20.46 -1.26
CA ILE A 119 15.94 21.90 -1.45
C ILE A 119 16.75 22.27 -2.69
N ALA A 120 16.05 22.63 -3.77
CA ALA A 120 16.69 23.04 -5.03
C ALA A 120 16.75 24.56 -5.17
N THR A 121 15.79 25.29 -4.59
CA THR A 121 15.69 26.75 -4.69
C THR A 121 15.52 27.42 -3.34
N PHE A 122 15.78 28.72 -3.28
CA PHE A 122 15.54 29.53 -2.08
C PHE A 122 14.04 29.60 -1.70
N GLU A 123 13.14 29.43 -2.67
CA GLU A 123 11.69 29.37 -2.41
C GLU A 123 11.29 28.05 -1.75
N ASP A 124 11.93 26.94 -2.15
CA ASP A 124 11.78 25.64 -1.48
C ASP A 124 12.30 25.74 -0.03
N LEU A 125 13.45 26.39 0.17
CA LEU A 125 13.99 26.67 1.50
C LEU A 125 13.02 27.54 2.31
N PHE A 126 12.48 28.61 1.73
CA PHE A 126 11.54 29.49 2.42
C PHE A 126 10.31 28.73 2.92
N THR A 127 9.76 27.86 2.07
CA THR A 127 8.61 27.02 2.39
C THR A 127 8.97 26.01 3.47
N ALA A 128 10.09 25.30 3.31
CA ALA A 128 10.54 24.28 4.25
C ALA A 128 10.93 24.85 5.62
N VAL A 129 11.54 26.04 5.68
CA VAL A 129 11.81 26.79 6.92
C VAL A 129 10.51 27.37 7.49
N GLY A 130 9.50 27.64 6.65
CA GLY A 130 8.13 27.95 7.06
C GLY A 130 7.51 26.85 7.91
N ASP A 131 7.61 25.62 7.43
CA ASP A 131 7.05 24.41 8.05
C ASP A 131 7.96 23.80 9.14
N LEU A 132 9.20 24.28 9.27
CA LEU A 132 10.13 23.78 10.28
C LEU A 132 9.64 24.11 11.69
N SER A 133 9.41 23.07 12.49
CA SER A 133 9.15 23.20 13.93
C SER A 133 10.47 23.47 14.64
N LEU A 134 10.84 24.75 14.77
CA LEU A 134 12.01 25.17 15.53
C LEU A 134 11.73 25.14 17.03
N THR A 135 12.75 24.84 17.83
CA THR A 135 12.72 24.99 19.29
C THR A 135 12.63 26.48 19.66
N ASP A 136 12.09 26.79 20.84
CA ASP A 136 12.04 28.17 21.39
C ASP A 136 13.44 28.82 21.52
N PHE A 137 14.49 28.03 21.35
CA PHE A 137 15.89 28.47 21.30
C PHE A 137 16.22 29.31 20.05
N TRP A 138 15.50 29.13 18.94
CA TRP A 138 15.82 29.80 17.67
C TRP A 138 14.77 30.85 17.29
N THR A 139 15.22 32.08 17.08
CA THR A 139 14.43 33.15 16.47
C THR A 139 14.65 33.14 14.96
N LYS A 140 13.58 32.86 14.21
CA LYS A 140 13.60 32.90 12.74
C LYS A 140 13.41 34.33 12.23
N LEU A 141 14.31 34.76 11.35
CA LEU A 141 14.20 36.02 10.62
C LEU A 141 14.45 35.74 9.14
N VAL A 142 13.40 35.90 8.34
CA VAL A 142 13.51 35.69 6.89
C VAL A 142 13.57 37.02 6.17
N THR A 143 14.62 37.22 5.38
CA THR A 143 14.77 38.37 4.49
C THR A 143 14.66 37.93 3.03
N GLN A 144 14.52 38.88 2.12
CA GLN A 144 14.48 38.61 0.68
C GLN A 144 15.75 37.96 0.11
N LYS A 145 16.87 38.02 0.85
CA LYS A 145 18.18 37.58 0.37
C LYS A 145 18.81 36.46 1.20
N GLN A 146 18.26 36.19 2.38
CA GLN A 146 18.79 35.20 3.30
C GLN A 146 17.78 34.88 4.41
N VAL A 147 17.85 33.65 4.92
CA VAL A 147 17.17 33.20 6.13
C VAL A 147 18.19 33.27 7.28
N LEU A 148 17.84 33.92 8.38
CA LEU A 148 18.64 33.92 9.61
C LEU A 148 17.88 33.20 10.72
N LEU A 149 18.58 32.37 11.47
CA LEU A 149 18.11 31.68 12.66
C LEU A 149 19.04 32.12 13.79
N LEU A 150 18.52 32.94 14.71
CA LEU A 150 19.32 33.64 15.72
C LEU A 150 18.95 33.15 17.11
N ASN A 151 19.95 32.97 17.96
CA ASN A 151 19.77 32.79 19.39
C ASN A 151 20.33 34.02 20.12
N PHE A 152 19.50 34.59 21.00
CA PHE A 152 19.87 35.72 21.85
C PHE A 152 20.17 35.22 23.26
N SER A 153 21.22 35.78 23.87
CA SER A 153 21.55 35.56 25.28
C SER A 153 20.94 36.66 26.15
N ASP A 154 20.33 36.27 27.26
CA ASP A 154 19.60 37.16 28.18
C ASP A 154 20.50 37.85 29.23
N GLN A 155 21.83 37.79 29.09
CA GLN A 155 22.79 38.41 30.01
C GLN A 155 22.89 39.94 29.78
N GLY A 156 21.79 40.68 29.99
CA GLY A 156 21.75 42.14 29.89
C GLY A 156 21.11 42.64 28.58
N ALA A 157 21.89 43.31 27.72
CA ALA A 157 21.44 43.65 26.37
C ALA A 157 21.42 42.36 25.51
N PRO A 158 20.40 42.12 24.68
CA PRO A 158 20.32 40.91 23.87
C PRO A 158 21.45 40.91 22.84
N VAL A 159 22.49 40.13 23.11
CA VAL A 159 23.59 39.89 22.18
C VAL A 159 23.31 38.56 21.48
N VAL A 160 23.51 38.54 20.16
CA VAL A 160 23.42 37.32 19.36
C VAL A 160 24.59 36.43 19.75
N HIS A 161 24.30 35.36 20.49
CA HIS A 161 25.30 34.37 20.86
C HIS A 161 25.48 33.34 19.76
N ARG A 162 24.44 33.08 18.96
CA ARG A 162 24.52 32.14 17.82
C ARG A 162 23.67 32.64 16.66
N ALA A 163 24.18 32.48 15.45
CA ALA A 163 23.46 32.78 14.23
C ALA A 163 23.71 31.71 13.19
N VAL A 164 22.65 31.14 12.62
CA VAL A 164 22.73 30.30 11.44
C VAL A 164 22.12 31.09 10.29
N THR A 165 22.91 31.34 9.26
CA THR A 165 22.48 32.11 8.08
C THR A 165 22.49 31.20 6.86
N VAL A 166 21.41 31.27 6.08
CA VAL A 166 21.28 30.59 4.80
C VAL A 166 21.03 31.63 3.72
N ALA A 167 21.95 31.77 2.77
CA ALA A 167 21.82 32.73 1.68
C ALA A 167 21.01 32.18 0.49
N THR A 168 20.72 33.02 -0.51
CA THR A 168 19.93 32.65 -1.70
C THR A 168 20.54 31.54 -2.56
N ASP A 169 21.86 31.40 -2.52
CA ASP A 169 22.63 30.33 -3.15
C ASP A 169 22.65 29.03 -2.32
N LEU A 170 21.74 28.93 -1.33
CA LEU A 170 21.65 27.86 -0.34
C LEU A 170 22.92 27.71 0.50
N TYR A 171 23.71 28.78 0.58
CA TYR A 171 24.94 28.76 1.34
C TYR A 171 24.69 28.82 2.84
N LEU A 172 25.17 27.82 3.57
CA LEU A 172 25.02 27.74 5.02
C LEU A 172 26.26 28.31 5.71
N ALA A 173 26.04 29.25 6.61
CA ALA A 173 27.07 29.70 7.54
C ALA A 173 26.52 29.68 8.97
N VAL A 174 27.28 29.07 9.86
CA VAL A 174 26.99 29.01 11.29
C VAL A 174 27.98 29.92 12.00
N TYR A 175 27.46 30.75 12.89
CA TYR A 175 28.21 31.67 13.71
C TYR A 175 27.91 31.39 15.17
N VAL A 176 28.97 31.37 15.98
CA VAL A 176 28.90 31.37 17.44
C VAL A 176 29.69 32.58 17.90
N ASP A 177 29.03 33.47 18.64
CA ASP A 177 29.44 34.86 18.86
C ASP A 177 29.76 35.55 17.53
N GLU A 178 30.97 36.09 17.39
CA GLU A 178 31.44 36.73 16.16
C GLU A 178 32.18 35.75 15.23
N MET A 179 32.26 34.47 15.61
CA MET A 179 33.12 33.52 14.93
C MET A 179 32.34 32.60 14.01
N ARG A 180 32.75 32.60 12.75
CA ARG A 180 32.22 31.68 11.75
C ARG A 180 32.79 30.28 11.93
N LEU A 181 31.90 29.32 12.16
CA LEU A 181 32.25 27.90 12.21
C LEU A 181 32.30 27.33 10.79
N GLN A 182 33.41 26.66 10.49
CA GLN A 182 33.57 25.87 9.25
C GLN A 182 33.29 24.39 9.50
N ASN A 183 33.44 23.95 10.76
CA ASN A 183 33.18 22.58 11.20
C ASN A 183 32.29 22.61 12.45
N LEU A 184 31.39 21.64 12.56
CA LEU A 184 30.53 21.45 13.72
C LEU A 184 30.68 19.98 14.15
N GLY A 185 31.37 19.75 15.27
CA GLY A 185 31.76 18.39 15.68
C GLY A 185 32.72 17.72 14.67
N PHE A 186 32.40 16.48 14.30
CA PHE A 186 33.14 15.69 13.29
C PHE A 186 32.68 15.94 11.85
N SER A 187 31.70 16.83 11.62
CA SER A 187 31.15 17.10 10.30
C SER A 187 31.66 18.44 9.77
N VAL A 188 32.26 18.39 8.58
CA VAL A 188 32.50 19.61 7.79
C VAL A 188 31.14 20.16 7.40
N LEU A 189 30.86 21.42 7.75
CA LEU A 189 29.62 22.05 7.33
C LEU A 189 29.67 22.16 5.80
N SER A 190 28.81 21.42 5.11
CA SER A 190 28.69 21.57 3.66
C SER A 190 28.26 23.00 3.39
N THR A 191 29.08 23.72 2.62
CA THR A 191 28.85 25.12 2.33
C THR A 191 27.55 25.36 1.59
N THR A 192 26.94 24.34 0.99
CA THR A 192 25.64 24.44 0.31
C THR A 192 24.67 23.40 0.89
N ILE A 193 23.43 23.80 1.16
CA ILE A 193 22.35 22.94 1.64
C ILE A 193 21.57 22.42 0.45
N SER A 194 21.61 21.11 0.23
CA SER A 194 20.74 20.43 -0.72
C SER A 194 19.59 19.68 -0.04
N ASP A 195 19.65 19.53 1.28
CA ASP A 195 18.75 18.69 2.06
C ASP A 195 18.39 19.34 3.40
N LEU A 196 17.09 19.41 3.69
CA LEU A 196 16.53 19.95 4.93
C LEU A 196 17.04 19.22 6.18
N ARG A 197 17.34 17.91 6.08
CA ARG A 197 17.89 17.10 7.17
C ARG A 197 19.25 17.62 7.62
N VAL A 198 20.05 18.13 6.69
CA VAL A 198 21.35 18.74 7.00
C VAL A 198 21.15 20.01 7.80
N LEU A 199 20.19 20.86 7.41
CA LEU A 199 19.87 22.07 8.17
C LEU A 199 19.39 21.73 9.59
N HIS A 200 18.47 20.78 9.74
CA HIS A 200 17.98 20.36 11.05
C HIS A 200 19.10 19.79 11.92
N LYS A 201 19.96 18.93 11.34
CA LYS A 201 21.12 18.39 12.04
C LYS A 201 22.06 19.50 12.52
N VAL A 202 22.37 20.47 11.64
CA VAL A 202 23.23 21.61 12.00
C VAL A 202 22.61 22.46 13.10
N LEU A 203 21.30 22.67 13.09
CA LEU A 203 20.61 23.39 14.17
C LEU A 203 20.66 22.62 15.49
N CYS A 204 20.45 21.30 15.48
CA CYS A 204 20.60 20.45 16.66
C CYS A 204 22.03 20.47 17.19
N ASP A 205 23.02 20.26 16.32
CA ASP A 205 24.45 20.28 16.69
C ASP A 205 24.84 21.67 17.25
N ALA A 206 24.33 22.76 16.65
CA ALA A 206 24.57 24.12 17.13
C ALA A 206 23.84 24.41 18.44
N GLU A 207 22.75 23.72 18.76
CA GLU A 207 22.12 23.76 20.07
C GLU A 207 22.92 22.92 21.09
N ASP A 208 23.34 21.71 20.74
CA ASP A 208 24.01 20.77 21.65
C ASP A 208 25.44 21.19 22.04
N VAL A 209 26.14 21.96 21.21
CA VAL A 209 27.40 22.63 21.60
C VAL A 209 27.23 23.50 22.86
N THR A 210 26.00 23.87 23.25
CA THR A 210 25.73 24.54 24.54
C THR A 210 25.58 23.59 25.72
N LYS A 211 25.10 22.37 25.50
CA LYS A 211 24.73 21.42 26.55
C LYS A 211 25.91 20.54 26.96
N ASP A 212 26.78 20.19 26.02
CA ASP A 212 27.95 19.37 26.29
C ASP A 212 29.17 20.23 26.64
N SER A 213 29.40 20.38 27.95
CA SER A 213 30.66 20.89 28.53
C SER A 213 31.90 20.02 28.23
N THR A 214 31.73 18.98 27.42
CA THR A 214 32.73 17.98 27.05
C THR A 214 33.36 18.23 25.69
N ASN A 215 32.76 19.09 24.84
CA ASN A 215 33.31 19.43 23.53
C ASN A 215 34.42 20.50 23.65
N ASN A 216 35.40 20.18 24.49
CA ASN A 216 36.50 21.04 24.90
C ASN A 216 37.34 21.50 23.70
N GLU A 217 37.40 20.74 22.62
CA GLU A 217 38.22 21.05 21.46
C GLU A 217 37.62 22.19 20.62
N LEU A 218 36.30 22.15 20.36
CA LEU A 218 35.61 23.26 19.69
C LEU A 218 35.54 24.51 20.57
N GLN A 219 35.30 24.33 21.88
CA GLN A 219 35.36 25.46 22.82
C GLN A 219 36.77 26.06 22.87
N LEU A 220 37.81 25.23 22.86
CA LEU A 220 39.20 25.68 22.85
C LEU A 220 39.55 26.37 21.53
N GLU A 221 39.08 25.89 20.37
CA GLU A 221 39.25 26.58 19.09
C GLU A 221 38.57 27.96 19.08
N ILE A 222 37.34 28.04 19.60
CA ILE A 222 36.59 29.29 19.72
C ILE A 222 37.34 30.26 20.64
N LEU A 223 37.79 29.78 21.81
CA LEU A 223 38.56 30.59 22.75
C LEU A 223 39.91 31.03 22.18
N LEU A 224 40.65 30.14 21.51
CA LEU A 224 41.94 30.45 20.89
C LEU A 224 41.80 31.51 19.80
N LYS A 225 40.83 31.35 18.90
CA LYS A 225 40.59 32.34 17.84
C LYS A 225 40.09 33.68 18.41
N ARG A 226 39.29 33.66 19.48
CA ARG A 226 38.91 34.89 20.21
C ARG A 226 40.12 35.57 20.84
N VAL A 227 41.04 34.81 21.44
CA VAL A 227 42.29 35.34 21.98
C VAL A 227 43.17 35.92 20.87
N VAL A 228 43.29 35.24 19.73
CA VAL A 228 44.04 35.77 18.56
C VAL A 228 43.42 37.07 18.05
N ALA A 229 42.11 37.14 17.87
CA ALA A 229 41.43 38.35 17.42
C ALA A 229 41.63 39.52 18.41
N LEU A 230 41.58 39.26 19.72
CA LEU A 230 41.86 40.26 20.75
C LEU A 230 43.34 40.70 20.75
N LEU A 231 44.28 39.78 20.53
CA LEU A 231 45.70 40.11 20.42
C LEU A 231 46.00 40.95 19.17
N GLU A 232 45.36 40.66 18.05
CA GLU A 232 45.45 41.48 16.83
C GLU A 232 44.90 42.89 17.06
N GLN A 233 43.77 43.03 17.79
CA GLN A 233 43.21 44.33 18.15
C GLN A 233 44.09 45.14 19.11
N LEU A 234 44.85 44.49 19.99
CA LEU A 234 45.80 45.14 20.91
C LEU A 234 47.16 45.44 20.25
N SER A 235 47.46 44.76 19.14
CA SER A 235 48.68 44.96 18.35
C SER A 235 48.55 46.12 17.34
N SER A 236 47.36 46.65 17.13
CA SER A 236 47.07 47.80 16.26
C SER A 236 46.92 49.10 17.03
#